data_AF-A0A3D3NPA3-F1
#
_entry.id   AF-A0A3D3NPA3-F1
#
_cell.length_a   1.000
_cell.length_b   1.000
_cell.length_c   1.000
_cell.angle_alpha   90.00
_cell.angle_beta   90.00
_cell.angle_gamma   90.00
#
_symmetry.space_group_name_H-M   'P 1'
#
loop_
_entity.id
_entity.type
_entity.pdbx_description
1 polymer ?
#
loop_
_entity_poly.entity_id
_entity_poly.type
_entity_poly.pdbx_seq_one_letter_code
_entity_poly.pdbx_strand_id
1 'polypeptide(L)' 'AALVLAGLVAGGRTEVNRLYHIDRGYEHLDDKLASLGAHVERVRE' A
#
# COMPACT_ATOMS: atom_id res chain seq x y z
N ALA A 1 0.43 -1.71 8.11
CA ALA A 1 1.44 -0.84 7.48
C ALA A 1 2.74 -1.58 7.17
N ALA A 2 3.29 -2.40 8.07
CA ALA A 2 4.57 -3.09 7.87
C ALA A 2 4.69 -3.87 6.54
N LEU A 3 3.65 -4.62 6.15
CA LEU A 3 3.66 -5.36 4.87
C LEU A 3 3.72 -4.45 3.62
N VAL A 4 3.15 -3.25 3.69
CA VAL A 4 3.23 -2.27 2.59
C VAL A 4 4.68 -1.84 2.40
N LEU A 5 5.38 -1.51 3.49
CA LEU A 5 6.80 -1.16 3.45
C LEU A 5 7.67 -2.31 2.94
N ALA A 6 7.37 -3.54 3.36
CA ALA A 6 8.05 -4.72 2.84
C ALA A 6 7.83 -4.89 1.33
N GLY A 7 6.59 -4.68 0.86
CA GLY A 7 6.25 -4.74 -0.56
C GLY A 7 6.96 -3.69 -1.42
N LEU A 8 7.25 -2.50 -0.87
CA LEU A 8 8.00 -1.44 -1.58
C LEU A 8 9.45 -1.81 -1.85
N VAL A 9 10.04 -2.69 -1.04
CA VAL A 9 11.45 -3.13 -1.19
C VAL A 9 11.54 -4.50 -1.87
N ALA A 10 10.44 -5.27 -1.89
CA ALA A 10 10.39 -6.58 -2.51
C ALA A 10 10.60 -6.49 -4.03
N GLY A 11 11.31 -7.48 -4.58
CA GLY A 11 11.41 -7.64 -6.03
C GLY A 11 10.12 -8.18 -6.62
N GLY A 12 9.62 -7.55 -7.69
CA GLY A 12 8.42 -7.98 -8.39
C GLY A 12 7.14 -7.28 -7.91
N ARG A 13 5.98 -7.95 -8.04
CA ARG A 13 4.66 -7.42 -7.65
C ARG A 13 4.24 -8.02 -6.30
N THR A 14 3.90 -7.15 -5.35
CA THR A 14 3.33 -7.54 -4.05
C THR A 14 1.86 -7.14 -4.01
N GLU A 15 0.97 -8.07 -3.65
CA GLU A 15 -0.45 -7.79 -3.44
C GLU A 15 -0.79 -7.93 -1.96
N VAL A 16 -1.39 -6.89 -1.38
CA VAL A 16 -1.75 -6.85 0.04
C VAL A 16 -3.27 -6.80 0.17
N ASN A 17 -3.85 -7.89 0.67
CA ASN A 17 -5.29 -8.04 0.85
C ASN A 17 -5.75 -7.64 2.27
N ARG A 18 -7.07 -7.52 2.44
CA ARG A 18 -7.73 -7.17 3.73
C ARG A 18 -7.25 -5.83 4.30
N LEU A 19 -7.33 -4.77 3.50
CA LEU A 19 -6.84 -3.43 3.84
C LEU A 19 -7.69 -2.65 4.87
N TYR A 20 -8.77 -3.21 5.41
CA TYR A 20 -9.70 -2.51 6.32
C TYR A 20 -9.02 -1.89 7.56
N HIS A 21 -7.97 -2.53 8.10
CA HIS A 21 -7.21 -1.98 9.21
C HIS A 21 -6.30 -0.82 8.80
N ILE A 22 -5.80 -0.84 7.56
CA ILE A 22 -5.04 0.27 6.99
C ILE A 22 -5.97 1.47 6.86
N ASP A 23 -7.14 1.27 6.25
CA ASP A 23 -8.10 2.35 5.96
C ASP A 23 -8.62 3.02 7.24
N ARG A 24 -8.79 2.25 8.32
CA ARG A 24 -9.17 2.81 9.63
C ARG A 24 -8.04 3.59 10.30
N GLY A 25 -6.79 3.17 10.11
CA GLY A 25 -5.63 3.72 10.82
C GLY A 25 -4.87 4.80 10.05
N TYR A 26 -5.04 4.85 8.73
CA TYR A 26 -4.33 5.74 7.82
C TYR A 26 -5.29 6.25 6.76
N GLU A 27 -5.45 7.56 6.74
CA GLU A 27 -6.19 8.24 5.69
C GLU A 27 -5.38 8.22 4.39
N HIS A 28 -5.94 7.62 3.33
CA HIS A 28 -5.40 7.64 1.97
C HIS A 28 -3.89 7.33 1.89
N LEU A 29 -3.48 6.22 2.53
CA LEU A 29 -2.07 5.84 2.63
C LEU A 29 -1.42 5.62 1.25
N ASP A 30 -2.17 5.00 0.35
CA ASP A 30 -1.80 4.77 -1.05
C ASP A 30 -1.50 6.08 -1.78
N ASP A 31 -2.38 7.08 -1.69
CA ASP A 31 -2.16 8.39 -2.33
C ASP A 31 -0.92 9.08 -1.77
N LYS A 32 -0.71 9.04 -0.46
CA LYS A 32 0.47 9.61 0.19
C LYS A 32 1.75 8.93 -0.28
N LEU A 33 1.77 7.60 -0.33
CA LEU A 33 2.93 6.86 -0.82
C LEU A 33 3.19 7.14 -2.31
N ALA A 34 2.15 7.19 -3.14
CA ALA A 34 2.27 7.55 -4.54
C ALA A 34 2.83 8.97 -4.73
N SER A 35 2.39 9.94 -3.92
CA SER A 35 2.92 11.32 -3.96
C SER A 35 4.40 11.42 -3.60
N LEU A 36 4.92 10.45 -2.85
CA LEU A 36 6.34 10.33 -2.51
C LEU A 36 7.14 9.55 -3.58
N GLY A 37 6.49 9.10 -4.66
CA GLY A 37 7.09 8.38 -5.77
C GLY A 37 7.03 6.85 -5.65
N ALA A 38 6.26 6.31 -4.70
CA ALA A 38 6.07 4.86 -4.61
C ALA A 38 5.17 4.35 -5.74
N HIS A 39 5.56 3.24 -6.37
CA HIS A 39 4.74 2.58 -7.39
C HIS A 39 3.70 1.67 -6.72
N VAL A 40 2.60 2.26 -6.28
CA VAL A 40 1.49 1.57 -5.59
C VAL A 40 0.16 1.93 -6.24
N GLU A 41 -0.76 0.98 -6.26
CA GLU A 41 -2.12 1.16 -6.76
C GLU A 41 -3.12 0.48 -5.82
N ARG A 42 -4.27 1.10 -5.61
CA ARG A 42 -5.39 0.45 -4.93
C ARG A 42 -6.30 -0.17 -5.98
N VAL A 43 -6.39 -1.49 -5.92
CA VAL A 43 -7.30 -2.28 -6.76
C VAL A 43 -8.52 -2.71 -5.94
N ARG A 44 -9.69 -2.71 -6.57
CA ARG A 44 -10.89 -3.36 -6.03
C ARG A 44 -11.02 -4.70 -6.72
N GLU A 45 -11.04 -5.76 -5.92
CA GLU A 45 -11.41 -7.11 -6.36
C GLU A 45 -12.94 -7.19 -6.54
#